data_AF-A0A4Q3CFV5-F1
#
_entry.id   AF-A0A4Q3CFV5-F1
#
_cell.length_a   1.000
_cell.length_b   1.000
_cell.length_c   1.000
_cell.angle_alpha   90.00
_cell.angle_beta   90.00
_cell.angle_gamma   90.00
#
_symmetry.space_group_name_H-M   'P 1'
#
loop_
_entity.id
_entity.type
_entity.pdbx_description
1 polymer ?
#
loop_
_entity_poly.entity_id
_entity_poly.type
_entity_poly.pdbx_seq_one_letter_code
_entity_poly.pdbx_strand_id
1 'polypeptide(L)'
;MGSWDVSIERLEKLVGDIKPSGGSEMSNYQLFVERLTGALGLPQPEFAREETRFNDYVFERNVTFRHPNGTSSTGRIDCYKRGCFILEAKQSAKRQQAVETEQLALAGLETAQKLGQAKRGTKSWDKVMIAARRQAEDYARALPIDHGYPPF
;
A
#
# COMPACT_ATOMS: atom_id res chain seq x y z
N MET A 1 -26.64 -4.28 -10.67
CA MET A 1 -25.74 -4.32 -9.49
C MET A 1 -25.44 -5.78 -9.23
N GLY A 2 -24.19 -6.22 -9.45
CA GLY A 2 -23.80 -7.62 -9.26
C GLY A 2 -23.83 -7.98 -7.78
N SER A 3 -24.38 -9.14 -7.44
CA SER A 3 -24.30 -9.72 -6.11
C SER A 3 -22.86 -10.15 -5.88
N TRP A 4 -22.12 -9.39 -5.08
CA TRP A 4 -20.79 -9.79 -4.62
C TRP A 4 -20.98 -10.83 -3.51
N ASP A 5 -20.57 -12.08 -3.78
CA ASP A 5 -20.68 -13.15 -2.81
C ASP A 5 -19.50 -13.07 -1.83
N VAL A 6 -19.75 -12.50 -0.66
CA VAL A 6 -18.74 -12.34 0.39
C VAL A 6 -18.55 -13.68 1.10
N SER A 7 -17.35 -14.25 0.99
CA SER A 7 -16.99 -15.50 1.64
C SER A 7 -16.41 -15.24 3.04
N ILE A 8 -17.23 -15.48 4.07
CA ILE A 8 -16.81 -15.38 5.47
C ILE A 8 -15.65 -16.32 5.78
N GLU A 9 -15.68 -17.55 5.27
CA GLU A 9 -14.60 -18.53 5.43
C GLU A 9 -13.25 -18.00 4.91
N ARG A 10 -13.24 -17.38 3.72
CA ARG A 10 -12.01 -16.79 3.15
C ARG A 10 -11.52 -15.58 3.97
N LEU A 11 -12.44 -14.78 4.51
CA LEU A 11 -12.09 -13.67 5.40
C LEU A 11 -11.45 -14.17 6.70
N GLU A 12 -12.04 -15.17 7.35
CA GLU A 12 -11.50 -15.78 8.56
C GLU A 12 -10.12 -16.38 8.32
N LYS A 13 -9.96 -17.11 7.19
CA LYS A 13 -8.67 -17.64 6.78
C LYS A 13 -7.64 -16.52 6.56
N LEU A 14 -8.01 -15.45 5.86
CA LEU A 14 -7.14 -14.30 5.62
C LEU A 14 -6.68 -13.69 6.96
N VAL A 15 -7.62 -13.45 7.89
CA VAL A 15 -7.31 -12.92 9.23
C VAL A 15 -6.36 -13.87 9.99
N GLY A 16 -6.59 -15.17 9.91
CA GLY A 16 -5.72 -16.20 10.49
C GLY A 16 -4.30 -16.15 9.93
N ASP A 17 -4.14 -16.02 8.61
CA ASP A 17 -2.86 -15.97 7.93
C ASP A 17 -2.08 -14.67 8.19
N ILE A 18 -2.76 -13.51 8.28
CA ILE A 18 -2.10 -12.21 8.51
C ILE A 18 -1.71 -11.96 9.97
N LYS A 19 -2.43 -12.55 10.93
CA LYS A 19 -2.18 -12.33 12.37
C LYS A 19 -0.74 -12.70 12.79
N PRO A 20 -0.17 -13.84 12.40
CA PRO A 20 1.22 -14.17 12.67
C PRO A 20 2.20 -13.43 11.75
N SER A 21 1.76 -12.90 10.60
CA SER A 21 2.64 -12.24 9.63
C SER A 21 3.38 -11.04 10.25
N GLY A 22 4.64 -10.86 9.86
CA GLY A 22 5.42 -9.65 10.13
C GLY A 22 5.04 -8.52 9.17
N GLY A 23 5.43 -7.29 9.52
CA GLY A 23 5.07 -6.10 8.74
C GLY A 23 5.85 -5.91 7.43
N SER A 24 6.52 -6.90 6.85
CA SER A 24 7.37 -6.71 5.66
C SER A 24 6.62 -5.95 4.55
N GLU A 25 7.06 -4.72 4.28
CA GLU A 25 6.38 -3.70 3.47
C GLU A 25 6.06 -4.21 2.06
N MET A 26 6.99 -4.92 1.43
CA MET A 26 6.90 -5.32 0.03
C MET A 26 6.32 -6.72 -0.19
N SER A 27 6.53 -7.66 0.73
CA SER A 27 6.26 -9.08 0.45
C SER A 27 4.77 -9.45 0.55
N ASN A 28 4.01 -8.74 1.39
CA ASN A 28 2.69 -9.22 1.83
C ASN A 28 1.51 -8.38 1.33
N TYR A 29 1.72 -7.13 0.92
CA TYR A 29 0.58 -6.24 0.61
C TYR A 29 -0.18 -6.68 -0.65
N GLN A 30 0.53 -7.12 -1.70
CA GLN A 30 -0.12 -7.61 -2.93
C GLN A 30 -0.96 -8.86 -2.65
N LEU A 31 -0.36 -9.83 -1.94
CA LEU A 31 -1.05 -11.04 -1.49
C LEU A 31 -2.27 -10.73 -0.61
N PHE A 32 -2.16 -9.74 0.27
CA PHE A 32 -3.27 -9.26 1.08
C PHE A 32 -4.42 -8.72 0.21
N VAL A 33 -4.12 -7.85 -0.75
CA VAL A 33 -5.13 -7.27 -1.66
C VAL A 33 -5.80 -8.35 -2.51
N GLU A 34 -5.04 -9.31 -3.07
CA GLU A 34 -5.60 -10.40 -3.87
C GLU A 34 -6.53 -11.31 -3.07
N ARG A 35 -6.12 -11.68 -1.83
CA ARG A 35 -6.95 -12.51 -0.96
C ARG A 35 -8.16 -11.76 -0.44
N LEU A 36 -8.03 -10.47 -0.12
CA LEU A 36 -9.14 -9.64 0.33
C LEU A 36 -10.19 -9.50 -0.78
N THR A 37 -9.76 -9.14 -2.00
CA THR A 37 -10.67 -9.04 -3.15
C THR A 37 -11.36 -10.37 -3.44
N GLY A 38 -10.62 -11.49 -3.41
CA GLY A 38 -11.18 -12.83 -3.56
C GLY A 38 -12.14 -13.26 -2.44
N ALA A 39 -11.97 -12.75 -1.23
CA ALA A 39 -12.89 -12.99 -0.10
C ALA A 39 -14.15 -12.12 -0.18
N LEU A 40 -14.03 -10.91 -0.72
CA LEU A 40 -15.14 -9.98 -0.94
C LEU A 40 -15.91 -10.25 -2.26
N GLY A 41 -15.47 -11.23 -3.05
CA GLY A 41 -16.04 -11.51 -4.37
C GLY A 41 -15.77 -10.41 -5.41
N LEU A 42 -14.83 -9.50 -5.15
CA LEU A 42 -14.52 -8.37 -6.03
C LEU A 42 -13.55 -8.78 -7.16
N PRO A 43 -13.54 -8.05 -8.29
CA PRO A 43 -12.49 -8.22 -9.29
C PRO A 43 -11.11 -8.04 -8.68
N GLN A 44 -10.13 -8.80 -9.19
CA GLN A 44 -8.74 -8.71 -8.78
C GLN A 44 -7.96 -7.73 -9.69
N PRO A 45 -6.82 -7.19 -9.23
CA PRO A 45 -5.90 -6.46 -10.10
C PRO A 45 -5.46 -7.30 -11.30
N GLU A 46 -5.32 -6.67 -12.46
CA GLU A 46 -4.81 -7.25 -13.69
C GLU A 46 -3.27 -7.24 -13.73
N PHE A 47 -2.70 -8.03 -14.63
CA PHE A 47 -1.28 -7.93 -14.97
C PHE A 47 -0.96 -6.58 -15.61
N ALA A 48 0.14 -5.97 -15.19
CA ALA A 48 0.64 -4.75 -15.81
C ALA A 48 1.05 -5.00 -17.27
N ARG A 49 0.71 -4.06 -18.14
CA ARG A 49 1.10 -4.02 -19.55
C ARG A 49 2.21 -2.98 -19.76
N GLU A 50 2.96 -3.11 -20.86
CA GLU A 50 4.02 -2.17 -21.26
C GLU A 50 3.47 -0.75 -21.41
N GLU A 51 2.34 -0.61 -22.11
CA GLU A 51 1.64 0.65 -22.27
C GLU A 51 0.82 1.00 -21.02
N THR A 52 1.36 1.91 -20.20
CA THR A 52 0.77 2.32 -18.90
C THR A 52 -0.68 2.85 -19.02
N ARG A 53 -1.09 3.37 -20.17
CA ARG A 53 -2.48 3.84 -20.38
C ARG A 53 -3.54 2.75 -20.22
N PHE A 54 -3.18 1.47 -20.37
CA PHE A 54 -4.11 0.35 -20.21
C PHE A 54 -4.13 -0.25 -18.80
N ASN A 55 -3.30 0.26 -17.89
CA ASN A 55 -3.11 -0.32 -16.57
C ASN A 55 -4.13 0.23 -15.55
N ASP A 56 -5.42 0.10 -15.83
CA ASP A 56 -6.50 0.73 -15.06
C ASP A 56 -6.78 0.08 -13.71
N TYR A 57 -6.41 -1.19 -13.52
CA TYR A 57 -6.43 -1.84 -12.22
C TYR A 57 -5.21 -2.76 -12.07
N VAL A 58 -4.10 -2.26 -11.54
CA VAL A 58 -2.84 -3.03 -11.45
C VAL A 58 -2.09 -2.72 -10.16
N PHE A 59 -1.17 -3.61 -9.79
CA PHE A 59 -0.11 -3.29 -8.85
C PHE A 59 1.02 -2.51 -9.54
N GLU A 60 1.79 -1.77 -8.74
CA GLU A 60 3.00 -1.08 -9.17
C GLU A 60 2.82 -0.20 -10.42
N ARG A 61 1.70 0.55 -10.50
CA ARG A 61 1.39 1.39 -11.65
C ARG A 61 2.39 2.54 -11.77
N ASN A 62 3.07 2.61 -12.91
CA ASN A 62 3.95 3.73 -13.23
C ASN A 62 3.18 5.04 -13.39
N VAL A 63 3.80 6.13 -12.95
CA VAL A 63 3.30 7.49 -13.11
C VAL A 63 4.45 8.44 -13.42
N THR A 64 4.19 9.46 -14.24
CA THR A 64 5.19 10.45 -14.65
C THR A 64 4.80 11.82 -14.10
N PHE A 65 5.65 12.37 -13.25
CA PHE A 65 5.54 13.74 -12.78
C PHE A 65 6.19 14.68 -13.78
N ARG A 66 5.48 15.74 -14.15
CA ARG A 66 6.01 16.80 -15.02
C ARG A 66 6.26 18.04 -14.17
N HIS A 67 7.49 18.56 -14.21
CA HIS A 67 7.93 19.69 -13.40
C HIS A 67 7.87 21.00 -14.21
N PRO A 68 7.67 22.16 -13.55
CA PRO A 68 7.60 23.46 -14.25
C PRO A 68 8.87 23.84 -15.03
N ASN A 69 10.01 23.30 -14.62
CA ASN A 69 11.30 23.49 -15.29
C ASN A 69 11.47 22.64 -16.57
N GLY A 70 10.41 21.93 -17.00
CA GLY A 70 10.41 21.07 -18.19
C GLY A 70 10.97 19.66 -17.96
N THR A 71 11.47 19.34 -16.76
CA THR A 71 11.96 17.99 -16.43
C THR A 71 10.81 17.06 -16.03
N SER A 72 11.06 15.76 -16.06
CA SER A 72 10.12 14.75 -15.57
C SER A 72 10.79 13.78 -14.62
N SER A 73 10.04 13.32 -13.61
CA SER A 73 10.45 12.20 -12.76
C SER A 73 9.40 11.10 -12.80
N THR A 74 9.81 9.88 -12.44
CA THR A 74 8.92 8.72 -12.37
C THR A 74 8.53 8.44 -10.92
N GLY A 75 7.32 7.92 -10.77
CA GLY A 75 6.82 7.35 -9.53
C GLY A 75 6.12 6.03 -9.81
N ARG A 76 5.74 5.35 -8.74
CA ARG A 76 5.07 4.06 -8.82
C ARG A 76 4.04 3.94 -7.70
N ILE A 77 2.79 3.73 -8.07
CA ILE A 77 1.67 3.54 -7.16
C ILE A 77 1.62 2.06 -6.76
N ASP A 78 1.54 1.74 -5.48
CA ASP A 78 1.54 0.33 -5.04
C ASP A 78 0.35 -0.45 -5.60
N CYS A 79 -0.86 0.11 -5.53
CA CYS A 79 -2.01 -0.43 -6.26
C CYS A 79 -2.93 0.71 -6.72
N TYR A 80 -3.31 0.66 -7.99
CA TYR A 80 -4.18 1.66 -8.60
C TYR A 80 -5.42 1.00 -9.15
N LYS A 81 -6.60 1.58 -8.89
CA LYS A 81 -7.83 1.25 -9.60
C LYS A 81 -8.52 2.53 -10.07
N ARG A 82 -8.61 2.72 -11.39
CA ARG A 82 -9.21 3.90 -12.03
C ARG A 82 -10.63 4.14 -11.53
N GLY A 83 -10.91 5.38 -11.13
CA GLY A 83 -12.20 5.79 -10.59
C GLY A 83 -12.55 5.17 -9.23
N CYS A 84 -11.62 4.47 -8.57
CA CYS A 84 -11.86 3.85 -7.26
C CYS A 84 -10.86 4.35 -6.21
N PHE A 85 -9.59 3.99 -6.31
CA PHE A 85 -8.60 4.30 -5.28
C PHE A 85 -7.16 4.35 -5.80
N ILE A 86 -6.32 5.01 -5.01
CA ILE A 86 -4.85 4.91 -5.01
C ILE A 86 -4.47 4.34 -3.65
N LEU A 87 -3.74 3.22 -3.65
CA LEU A 87 -3.28 2.57 -2.43
C LEU A 87 -1.77 2.71 -2.34
N GLU A 88 -1.30 3.18 -1.19
CA GLU A 88 0.11 3.22 -0.79
C GLU A 88 0.28 2.38 0.48
N ALA A 89 1.00 1.28 0.37
CA ALA A 89 1.29 0.39 1.48
C ALA A 89 2.41 0.99 2.34
N LYS A 90 2.25 0.91 3.67
CA LYS A 90 3.27 1.30 4.64
C LYS A 90 3.44 0.20 5.69
N GLN A 91 4.68 -0.06 6.06
CA GLN A 91 5.04 -1.03 7.08
C GLN A 91 4.89 -0.39 8.45
N SER A 92 3.97 -0.92 9.25
CA SER A 92 3.89 -0.61 10.66
C SER A 92 4.84 -1.49 11.47
N ALA A 93 5.62 -0.91 12.38
CA ALA A 93 6.32 -1.68 13.39
C ALA A 93 5.33 -2.23 14.42
N LYS A 94 5.38 -3.54 14.75
CA LYS A 94 4.59 -4.09 15.86
C LYS A 94 5.07 -3.44 17.16
N ARG A 95 4.13 -3.09 18.05
CA ARG A 95 4.40 -2.37 19.30
C ARG A 95 5.46 -3.03 20.19
N GLN A 96 5.44 -4.37 20.28
CA GLN A 96 6.41 -5.14 21.06
C GLN A 96 7.80 -5.16 20.40
N GLN A 97 7.86 -5.42 19.09
CA GLN A 97 9.12 -5.42 18.32
C GLN A 97 9.83 -4.06 18.35
N ALA A 98 9.06 -2.97 18.30
CA ALA A 98 9.61 -1.62 18.42
C ALA A 98 10.31 -1.39 19.77
N VAL A 99 9.68 -1.81 20.87
CA VAL A 99 10.23 -1.64 22.23
C VAL A 99 11.44 -2.55 22.44
N GLU A 100 11.38 -3.79 21.97
CA GLU A 100 12.47 -4.76 22.10
C GLU A 100 13.70 -4.32 21.29
N THR A 101 13.50 -3.81 20.07
CA THR A 101 14.59 -3.27 19.25
C THR A 101 15.18 -2.00 19.87
N GLU A 102 14.36 -1.09 20.41
CA GLU A 102 14.84 0.09 21.14
C GLU A 102 15.69 -0.29 22.36
N GLN A 103 15.27 -1.31 23.12
CA GLN A 103 16.03 -1.82 24.28
C GLN A 103 17.35 -2.48 23.87
N LEU A 104 17.32 -3.31 22.82
CA LEU A 104 18.52 -3.96 22.28
C LEU A 104 19.51 -2.94 21.71
N ALA A 105 19.02 -1.91 21.03
CA ALA A 105 19.84 -0.80 20.54
C ALA A 105 20.47 0.01 21.70
N LEU A 106 19.73 0.29 22.77
CA LEU A 106 20.28 0.90 23.99
C LEU A 106 21.36 0.03 24.65
N ALA A 107 21.24 -1.29 24.53
CA ALA A 107 22.21 -2.26 25.06
C ALA A 107 23.42 -2.49 24.12
N GLY A 108 23.52 -1.79 22.99
CA GLY A 108 24.62 -1.92 22.03
C GLY A 108 24.63 -3.26 21.27
N LEU A 109 23.51 -3.99 21.27
CA LEU A 109 23.36 -5.24 20.54
C LEU A 109 22.84 -4.95 19.12
N GLU A 110 23.50 -5.53 18.11
CA GLU A 110 23.05 -5.39 16.72
C GLU A 110 21.69 -6.07 16.52
N THR A 111 20.76 -5.35 15.91
CA THR A 111 19.42 -5.85 15.62
C THR A 111 19.26 -6.07 14.11
N ALA A 112 19.08 -7.33 13.70
CA ALA A 112 18.87 -7.71 12.30
C ALA A 112 17.50 -7.29 11.74
N GLN A 113 16.61 -6.74 12.58
CA GLN A 113 15.24 -6.41 12.21
C GLN A 113 15.12 -4.93 11.85
N LYS A 114 14.84 -4.65 10.57
CA LYS A 114 14.42 -3.32 10.13
C LYS A 114 13.10 -2.97 10.83
N LEU A 115 13.15 -2.01 11.74
CA LEU A 115 11.96 -1.39 12.30
C LEU A 115 11.09 -0.84 11.18
N GLY A 116 9.79 -1.12 11.24
CA GLY A 116 8.84 -0.50 10.34
C GLY A 116 8.80 1.02 10.45
N GLN A 117 8.32 1.70 9.41
CA GLN A 117 8.36 3.16 9.25
C GLN A 117 7.85 3.94 10.48
N ALA A 118 6.85 3.40 11.20
CA ALA A 118 6.44 3.94 12.49
C ALA A 118 5.65 2.94 13.36
N LYS A 119 5.65 3.19 14.67
CA LYS A 119 4.85 2.48 15.68
C LYS A 119 3.41 2.97 15.65
N ARG A 120 2.44 2.08 15.43
CA ARG A 120 1.01 2.45 15.38
C ARG A 120 0.54 3.17 16.65
N GLY A 121 -0.26 4.22 16.49
CA GLY A 121 -0.86 4.99 17.60
C GLY A 121 0.08 6.03 18.22
N THR A 122 1.19 6.37 17.56
CA THR A 122 2.09 7.45 17.97
C THR A 122 2.01 8.61 16.99
N LYS A 123 2.53 9.79 17.39
CA LYS A 123 2.66 10.94 16.47
C LYS A 123 3.55 10.64 15.25
N SER A 124 4.51 9.72 15.37
CA SER A 124 5.33 9.30 14.21
C SER A 124 4.51 8.50 13.20
N TRP A 125 3.55 7.69 13.66
CA TRP A 125 2.59 7.01 12.79
C TRP A 125 1.71 8.00 12.04
N ASP A 126 1.18 9.01 12.73
CA ASP A 126 0.35 10.04 12.08
C ASP A 126 1.13 10.78 10.99
N LYS A 127 2.40 11.11 11.25
CA LYS A 127 3.29 11.72 10.25
C LYS A 127 3.48 10.83 9.02
N VAL A 128 3.71 9.52 9.22
CA VAL A 128 3.85 8.56 8.12
C VAL A 128 2.55 8.48 7.30
N MET A 129 1.39 8.42 7.95
CA MET A 129 0.10 8.36 7.26
C MET A 129 -0.24 9.66 6.52
N ILE A 130 0.07 10.83 7.10
CA ILE A 130 -0.08 12.12 6.42
C ILE A 130 0.84 12.19 5.19
N ALA A 131 2.09 11.72 5.31
CA ALA A 131 3.01 11.67 4.19
C ALA A 131 2.52 10.71 3.09
N ALA A 132 2.02 9.53 3.45
CA ALA A 132 1.43 8.57 2.51
C ALA A 132 0.21 9.15 1.77
N ARG A 133 -0.66 9.87 2.49
CA ARG A 133 -1.79 10.58 1.88
C ARG A 133 -1.32 11.63 0.86
N ARG A 134 -0.34 12.46 1.23
CA ARG A 134 0.23 13.47 0.31
C ARG A 134 0.82 12.82 -0.93
N GLN A 135 1.54 11.71 -0.76
CA GLN A 135 2.08 10.92 -1.86
C GLN A 135 0.97 10.42 -2.80
N ALA A 136 -0.13 9.89 -2.26
CA ALA A 136 -1.28 9.47 -3.06
C ALA A 136 -1.96 10.64 -3.79
N GLU A 137 -2.08 11.81 -3.15
CA GLU A 137 -2.61 13.03 -3.77
C GLU A 137 -1.70 13.54 -4.90
N ASP A 138 -0.38 13.47 -4.74
CA ASP A 138 0.59 13.81 -5.79
C ASP A 138 0.50 12.84 -6.97
N TYR A 139 0.30 11.55 -6.72
CA TYR A 139 0.03 10.58 -7.77
C TYR A 139 -1.28 10.87 -8.50
N ALA A 140 -2.35 11.23 -7.78
CA ALA A 140 -3.62 11.62 -8.41
C ALA A 140 -3.45 12.80 -9.36
N ARG A 141 -2.65 13.81 -8.98
CA ARG A 141 -2.32 14.97 -9.84
C ARG A 141 -1.53 14.60 -11.10
N ALA A 142 -0.73 13.52 -11.04
CA ALA A 142 0.14 13.10 -12.11
C ALA A 142 -0.49 12.04 -13.04
N LEU A 143 -1.68 11.52 -12.70
CA LEU A 143 -2.46 10.66 -13.57
C LEU A 143 -3.13 11.45 -14.71
N PRO A 144 -3.55 10.79 -15.80
CA PRO A 144 -4.27 11.45 -16.89
C PRO A 144 -5.54 12.16 -16.39
N ILE A 145 -5.80 13.35 -16.91
CA ILE A 145 -6.88 14.25 -16.44
C ILE A 145 -8.25 13.58 -16.53
N ASP A 146 -8.47 12.77 -17.56
CA ASP A 146 -9.71 12.03 -17.82
C ASP A 146 -9.94 10.85 -16.87
N HIS A 147 -8.98 10.50 -16.02
CA HIS A 147 -9.18 9.54 -14.93
C HIS A 147 -9.97 10.15 -13.77
N GLY A 148 -9.98 11.48 -13.67
CA GLY A 148 -10.51 12.21 -12.52
C GLY A 148 -9.67 11.99 -11.25
N TYR A 149 -10.01 12.72 -10.19
CA TYR A 149 -9.47 12.41 -8.87
C TYR A 149 -10.20 11.20 -8.30
N PRO A 150 -9.48 10.16 -7.84
CA PRO A 150 -10.14 9.12 -7.06
C PRO A 150 -10.76 9.77 -5.81
N PRO A 151 -11.94 9.30 -5.36
CA PRO A 151 -12.64 9.87 -4.22
C PRO A 151 -11.91 9.70 -2.87
N PHE A 152 -10.69 9.14 -2.89
CA PHE A 152 -9.84 8.60 -1.81
C PHE A 152 -10.51 7.52 -0.96
#